data_AF-A0A164UKK6-F1
#
_entry.id   AF-A0A164UKK6-F1
#
_cell.length_a   1.000
_cell.length_b   1.000
_cell.length_c   1.000
_cell.angle_alpha   90.00
_cell.angle_beta   90.00
_cell.angle_gamma   90.00
#
_symmetry.space_group_name_H-M   'P 1'
#
loop_
_entity.id
_entity.type
_entity.pdbx_description
1 polymer ?
#
loop_
_entity_poly.entity_id
_entity_poly.type
_entity_poly.pdbx_seq_one_letter_code
_entity_poly.pdbx_strand_id
1 'polypeptide(L)'
;MFSLPVGEKKIKFDRNVQLAGGVYGVVYKGQFEDRDVAVKRVLLYVVNDREEETMLKLDHPNIAKLLYCESDNDFRYYALELCKASLDKLFLDSNDPQKYDGPIPRHIEIFHQLAVGLEYIHSMKLIHRDIKPDNVLIFVSSTDQGNKIIIKWAYFGLLKGVNEKGTHTLSGLKGKNIWLAPESLRWITNLQEGVEVRGTTKSDVFALGLVYGYLFLNGQHLYGSVEQVRKNIIEKNPTNMLKIEGKLRQLYEKDLLSKMLEDDPDKRISSEEVVEQLKSINNKLTEKNEELRHLCARDSSSRLIEKINDLICLDIDVNEKDIIGRNALHNLCEKNSSSNLINAIQLLIQLGIDVNAKDKYGQDALHRLCRNNSNSNLIEAIQLLIQRGIDVNAKDDDGLNALHYLCCNHSNSKLIDAIQLLIQRGIDVNAKDKDGENALHYLCRYNSNSNLIDLIQLLIQRGIDANAKDKDGENVLHYLCRYNSNSNLIDAIQLLIQLKIHVVSNVIDARTLIRCNNGIINKDEILKLLDEAALVQSK
;
A
#
# COMPACT_ATOMS: atom_id res chain seq x y z
N MET A 1 35.19 18.83 42.42
CA MET A 1 34.57 17.50 42.57
C MET A 1 33.25 17.73 43.29
N PHE A 2 32.15 17.94 42.54
CA PHE A 2 30.82 18.12 43.13
C PHE A 2 30.16 16.75 43.21
N SER A 3 29.83 16.34 44.43
CA SER A 3 29.05 15.14 44.74
C SER A 3 27.62 15.29 44.19
N LEU A 4 27.19 14.37 43.33
CA LEU A 4 25.80 14.23 42.90
C LEU A 4 24.89 13.92 44.10
N PRO A 5 23.68 14.49 44.18
CA PRO A 5 22.74 14.19 45.25
C PRO A 5 22.16 12.77 45.11
N VAL A 6 21.85 12.17 46.26
CA VAL A 6 21.18 10.88 46.36
C VAL A 6 19.76 10.98 45.80
N GLY A 7 19.51 10.31 44.67
CA GLY A 7 18.22 9.70 44.34
C GLY A 7 17.18 10.54 43.60
N GLU A 8 17.52 11.28 42.54
CA GLU A 8 16.49 11.67 41.57
C GLU A 8 16.01 10.44 40.77
N LYS A 9 14.69 10.19 40.80
CA LYS A 9 14.06 9.16 39.96
C LYS A 9 14.36 9.44 38.49
N LYS A 10 14.82 8.41 37.77
CA LYS A 10 15.10 8.55 36.33
C LYS A 10 13.83 8.56 35.50
N ILE A 11 12.75 7.94 36.00
CA ILE A 11 11.45 7.94 35.34
C ILE A 11 10.62 9.12 35.84
N LYS A 12 10.18 9.98 34.92
CA LYS A 12 9.22 11.07 35.17
C LYS A 12 7.90 10.72 34.49
N PHE A 13 6.76 10.98 35.12
CA PHE A 13 5.44 10.72 34.50
C PHE A 13 4.35 11.61 35.08
N ASP A 14 3.32 11.85 34.28
CA ASP A 14 2.16 12.63 34.67
C ASP A 14 1.02 11.71 35.14
N ARG A 15 0.62 11.85 36.40
CA ARG A 15 -0.48 11.07 37.00
C ARG A 15 -1.85 11.43 36.41
N ASN A 16 -1.98 12.59 35.79
CA ASN A 16 -3.21 13.04 35.14
C ASN A 16 -3.36 12.49 33.72
N VAL A 17 -2.28 11.96 33.12
CA VAL A 17 -2.28 11.39 31.76
C VAL A 17 -2.16 9.88 31.85
N GLN A 18 -3.25 9.24 32.29
CA GLN A 18 -3.36 7.79 32.35
C GLN A 18 -3.63 7.22 30.95
N LEU A 19 -2.79 6.29 30.52
CA LEU A 19 -2.90 5.57 29.24
C LEU A 19 -3.74 4.29 29.36
N ALA A 20 -3.59 3.56 30.47
CA ALA A 20 -4.33 2.33 30.75
C ALA A 20 -4.35 2.02 32.25
N GLY A 21 -5.26 1.15 32.71
CA GLY A 21 -5.33 0.73 34.11
C GLY A 21 -5.99 -0.64 34.30
N GLY A 22 -5.49 -1.43 35.25
CA GLY A 22 -6.05 -2.73 35.59
C GLY A 22 -5.57 -3.26 36.94
N VAL A 23 -5.96 -4.50 37.25
CA VAL A 23 -5.70 -5.15 38.55
C VAL A 23 -4.21 -5.32 38.87
N TYR A 24 -3.35 -5.20 37.87
CA TYR A 24 -1.91 -5.45 37.95
C TYR A 24 -1.06 -4.20 37.71
N GLY A 25 -1.68 -3.00 37.78
CA GLY A 25 -0.97 -1.73 37.65
C GLY A 25 -1.68 -0.70 36.78
N VAL A 26 -1.16 0.51 36.82
CA VAL A 26 -1.64 1.66 36.04
C VAL A 26 -0.52 2.14 35.12
N VAL A 27 -0.85 2.48 33.88
CA VAL A 27 0.10 2.96 32.87
C VAL A 27 -0.14 4.44 32.63
N TYR A 28 0.92 5.23 32.70
CA TYR A 28 0.91 6.69 32.51
C TYR A 28 1.81 7.07 31.34
N LYS A 29 1.57 8.25 30.75
CA LYS A 29 2.57 8.87 29.86
C LYS A 29 3.72 9.43 30.71
N GLY A 30 4.95 9.19 30.28
CA GLY A 30 6.13 9.69 30.98
C GLY A 30 7.35 9.88 30.09
N GLN A 31 8.49 10.14 30.73
CA GLN A 31 9.78 10.38 30.13
C GLN A 31 10.90 9.62 30.85
N PHE A 32 11.85 9.11 30.06
CA PHE A 32 13.08 8.46 30.52
C PHE A 32 14.22 8.78 29.56
N GLU A 33 15.33 9.36 30.05
CA GLU A 33 16.49 9.79 29.23
C GLU A 33 16.07 10.63 28.01
N ASP A 34 15.25 11.66 28.24
CA ASP A 34 14.69 12.56 27.21
C ASP A 34 13.81 11.89 26.14
N ARG A 35 13.44 10.62 26.34
CA ARG A 35 12.50 9.88 25.48
C ARG A 35 11.13 9.80 26.11
N ASP A 36 10.09 10.06 25.33
CA ASP A 36 8.70 9.77 25.72
C ASP A 36 8.52 8.23 25.86
N VAL A 37 7.97 7.81 26.99
CA VAL A 37 7.78 6.39 27.37
C VAL A 37 6.39 6.15 27.97
N ALA A 38 5.94 4.90 27.94
CA ALA A 38 4.82 4.46 28.75
C ALA A 38 5.34 3.96 30.11
N VAL A 39 4.86 4.54 31.21
CA VAL A 39 5.30 4.19 32.56
C VAL A 39 4.27 3.32 33.23
N LYS A 40 4.55 2.02 33.34
CA LYS A 40 3.71 1.09 34.10
C LYS A 40 4.14 1.09 35.57
N ARG A 41 3.22 1.43 36.46
CA ARG A 41 3.40 1.41 37.92
C ARG A 41 2.66 0.21 38.53
N VAL A 42 3.38 -0.59 39.31
CA VAL A 42 2.90 -1.83 39.93
C VAL A 42 3.27 -1.85 41.41
N LEU A 43 2.43 -2.43 42.27
CA LEU A 43 2.73 -2.59 43.70
C LEU A 43 3.93 -3.52 43.88
N LEU A 44 4.89 -3.14 44.73
CA LEU A 44 6.16 -3.86 44.84
C LEU A 44 5.98 -5.34 45.25
N TYR A 45 5.02 -5.64 46.12
CA TYR A 45 4.78 -7.00 46.62
C TYR A 45 4.17 -7.97 45.58
N VAL A 46 3.71 -7.49 44.41
CA VAL A 46 3.24 -8.36 43.32
C VAL A 46 4.29 -8.58 42.23
N VAL A 47 5.49 -7.99 42.38
CA VAL A 47 6.58 -8.14 41.41
C VAL A 47 7.24 -9.51 41.56
N ASN A 48 7.56 -10.12 40.42
CA ASN A 48 8.31 -11.36 40.34
C ASN A 48 9.63 -11.09 39.61
N ASP A 49 10.75 -11.13 40.33
CA ASP A 49 12.07 -10.80 39.79
C ASP A 49 12.45 -11.67 38.57
N ARG A 50 12.03 -12.93 38.54
CA ARG A 50 12.30 -13.84 37.41
C ARG A 50 11.53 -13.47 36.14
N GLU A 51 10.31 -12.96 36.29
CA GLU A 51 9.51 -12.48 35.16
C GLU A 51 10.12 -11.19 34.60
N GLU A 52 10.61 -10.31 35.47
CA GLU A 52 11.26 -9.06 35.06
C GLU A 52 12.57 -9.30 34.31
N GLU A 53 13.45 -10.18 34.81
CA GLU A 53 14.67 -10.58 34.10
C GLU A 53 14.36 -11.19 32.72
N THR A 54 13.25 -11.91 32.62
CA THR A 54 12.79 -12.49 31.35
C THR A 54 12.34 -11.40 30.39
N MET A 55 11.55 -10.43 30.86
CA MET A 55 11.11 -9.28 30.07
C MET A 55 12.26 -8.45 29.51
N LEU A 56 13.34 -8.27 30.29
CA LEU A 56 14.54 -7.54 29.85
C LEU A 56 15.30 -8.26 28.72
N LYS A 57 15.14 -9.58 28.58
CA LYS A 57 15.80 -10.40 27.56
C LYS A 57 15.01 -10.52 26.25
N LEU A 58 13.72 -10.16 26.25
CA LEU A 58 12.89 -10.20 25.05
C LEU A 58 13.26 -9.04 24.13
N ASP A 59 13.76 -9.35 22.94
CA ASP A 59 14.10 -8.36 21.91
C ASP A 59 13.56 -8.85 20.57
N HIS A 60 12.38 -8.34 20.21
CA HIS A 60 11.69 -8.67 18.98
C HIS A 60 10.86 -7.46 18.51
N PRO A 61 10.80 -7.14 17.20
CA PRO A 61 10.07 -5.97 16.71
C PRO A 61 8.59 -5.95 17.11
N ASN A 62 7.94 -7.13 17.15
CA ASN A 62 6.54 -7.31 17.53
C ASN A 62 6.31 -7.51 19.04
N ILE A 63 7.26 -7.10 19.87
CA ILE A 63 7.16 -7.09 21.33
C ILE A 63 7.47 -5.67 21.83
N ALA A 64 6.64 -5.14 22.72
CA ALA A 64 6.85 -3.83 23.33
C ALA A 64 8.09 -3.89 24.25
N LYS A 65 9.07 -3.03 23.99
CA LYS A 65 10.37 -3.09 24.68
C LYS A 65 10.29 -2.52 26.09
N LEU A 66 10.88 -3.24 27.04
CA LEU A 66 11.20 -2.69 28.36
C LEU A 66 12.54 -1.97 28.30
N LEU A 67 12.54 -0.66 28.56
CA LEU A 67 13.71 0.21 28.44
C LEU A 67 14.46 0.34 29.77
N TYR A 68 13.71 0.45 30.86
CA TYR A 68 14.27 0.67 32.19
C TYR A 68 13.26 0.30 33.28
N CYS A 69 13.76 -0.02 34.47
CA CYS A 69 12.93 -0.19 35.65
C CYS A 69 13.61 0.43 36.89
N GLU A 70 12.79 0.94 37.81
CA GLU A 70 13.23 1.43 39.12
C GLU A 70 12.13 1.23 40.17
N SER A 71 12.47 1.34 41.45
CA SER A 71 11.53 1.19 42.56
C SER A 71 11.54 2.40 43.48
N ASP A 72 10.41 2.62 44.16
CA ASP A 72 10.39 3.28 45.47
C ASP A 72 9.94 2.29 46.56
N ASN A 73 9.57 2.80 47.73
CA ASN A 73 9.16 1.99 48.87
C ASN A 73 7.89 1.16 48.62
N ASP A 74 7.02 1.61 47.72
CA ASP A 74 5.67 1.05 47.54
C ASP A 74 5.47 0.44 46.15
N PHE A 75 6.20 0.94 45.14
CA PHE A 75 5.96 0.66 43.74
C PHE A 75 7.22 0.32 42.95
N ARG A 76 7.04 -0.58 41.99
CA ARG A 76 7.95 -0.82 40.86
C ARG A 76 7.44 -0.05 39.65
N TYR A 77 8.35 0.60 38.94
CA TYR A 77 8.10 1.40 37.76
C TYR A 77 8.83 0.80 36.56
N TYR A 78 8.12 0.65 35.46
CA TYR A 78 8.64 0.13 34.19
C TYR A 78 8.49 1.20 33.12
N ALA A 79 9.59 1.67 32.55
CA ALA A 79 9.61 2.50 31.36
C ALA A 79 9.57 1.60 30.11
N LEU A 80 8.45 1.63 29.40
CA LEU A 80 8.18 0.85 28.20
C LEU A 80 8.19 1.75 26.96
N GLU A 81 8.49 1.17 25.81
CA GLU A 81 8.30 1.82 24.51
C GLU A 81 6.87 2.40 24.39
N LEU A 82 6.78 3.70 24.08
CA LEU A 82 5.49 4.37 23.93
C LEU A 82 4.86 4.03 22.57
N CYS A 83 3.70 3.39 22.60
CA CYS A 83 2.88 3.12 21.41
C CYS A 83 1.73 4.14 21.30
N LYS A 84 1.13 4.26 20.10
CA LYS A 84 0.08 5.25 19.83
C LYS A 84 -1.26 4.87 20.47
N ALA A 85 -1.64 3.61 20.39
CA ALA A 85 -2.89 3.09 20.95
C ALA A 85 -2.81 1.57 21.15
N SER A 86 -3.74 1.01 21.90
CA SER A 86 -4.03 -0.43 21.93
C SER A 86 -5.11 -0.78 20.89
N LEU A 87 -5.19 -2.06 20.49
CA LEU A 87 -6.05 -2.48 19.39
C LEU A 87 -7.55 -2.31 19.68
N ASP A 88 -7.96 -2.38 20.94
CA ASP A 88 -9.34 -2.11 21.35
C ASP A 88 -9.80 -0.69 20.99
N LYS A 89 -8.86 0.25 20.90
CA LYS A 89 -9.14 1.66 20.56
C LYS A 89 -9.53 1.87 19.10
N LEU A 90 -9.24 0.90 18.22
CA LEU A 90 -9.59 0.99 16.80
C LEU A 90 -11.12 1.01 16.60
N PHE A 91 -11.84 0.23 17.42
CA PHE A 91 -13.27 -0.04 17.25
C PHE A 91 -14.16 0.74 18.22
N LEU A 92 -13.63 1.75 18.91
CA LEU A 92 -14.43 2.68 19.69
C LEU A 92 -15.33 3.56 18.80
N ASP A 93 -16.38 4.14 19.39
CA ASP A 93 -17.27 5.06 18.70
C ASP A 93 -16.50 6.28 18.17
N SER A 94 -16.92 6.84 17.03
CA SER A 94 -16.23 7.96 16.37
C SER A 94 -16.09 9.23 17.22
N ASN A 95 -16.91 9.36 18.28
CA ASN A 95 -16.88 10.49 19.20
C ASN A 95 -16.04 10.20 20.46
N ASP A 96 -15.53 8.98 20.63
CA ASP A 96 -14.70 8.63 21.77
C ASP A 96 -13.31 9.26 21.60
N PRO A 97 -12.84 10.10 22.55
CA PRO A 97 -11.56 10.78 22.45
C PRO A 97 -10.35 9.83 22.49
N GLN A 98 -10.54 8.57 22.89
CA GLN A 98 -9.50 7.54 22.88
C GLN A 98 -9.48 6.72 21.59
N LYS A 99 -10.42 6.94 20.67
CA LYS A 99 -10.45 6.21 19.40
C LYS A 99 -9.15 6.45 18.63
N TYR A 100 -8.61 5.36 18.08
CA TYR A 100 -7.47 5.44 17.18
C TYR A 100 -7.96 5.54 15.73
N ASP A 101 -7.79 6.72 15.12
CA ASP A 101 -8.08 6.99 13.70
C ASP A 101 -6.82 7.01 12.83
N GLY A 102 -5.69 6.55 13.37
CA GLY A 102 -4.44 6.47 12.62
C GLY A 102 -4.42 5.29 11.64
N PRO A 103 -3.36 5.16 10.84
CA PRO A 103 -3.28 4.12 9.82
C PRO A 103 -3.13 2.73 10.46
N ILE A 104 -3.68 1.71 9.80
CA ILE A 104 -3.61 0.30 10.19
C ILE A 104 -3.21 -0.56 8.97
N PRO A 105 -2.36 -1.60 9.13
CA PRO A 105 -2.04 -2.54 8.05
C PRO A 105 -3.25 -3.41 7.65
N ARG A 106 -3.13 -4.13 6.54
CA ARG A 106 -4.12 -5.17 6.17
C ARG A 106 -4.14 -6.32 7.18
N HIS A 107 -5.23 -7.09 7.23
CA HIS A 107 -5.38 -8.15 8.22
C HIS A 107 -4.24 -9.17 8.15
N ILE A 108 -3.85 -9.60 6.95
CA ILE A 108 -2.75 -10.56 6.76
C ILE A 108 -1.43 -10.07 7.37
N GLU A 109 -1.16 -8.77 7.30
CA GLU A 109 0.05 -8.14 7.84
C GLU A 109 -0.01 -8.05 9.37
N ILE A 110 -1.17 -7.67 9.94
CA ILE A 110 -1.39 -7.67 11.39
C ILE A 110 -1.24 -9.09 11.95
N PHE A 111 -1.89 -10.08 11.32
CA PHE A 111 -1.87 -11.47 11.76
C PHE A 111 -0.45 -12.02 11.72
N HIS A 112 0.29 -11.79 10.63
CA HIS A 112 1.68 -12.25 10.54
C HIS A 112 2.55 -11.62 11.64
N GLN A 113 2.41 -10.32 11.90
CA GLN A 113 3.15 -9.63 12.97
C GLN A 113 2.85 -10.20 14.37
N LEU A 114 1.58 -10.45 14.68
CA LEU A 114 1.16 -11.04 15.94
C LEU A 114 1.62 -12.50 16.08
N ALA A 115 1.51 -13.29 15.00
CA ALA A 115 1.92 -14.69 14.99
C ALA A 115 3.43 -14.86 15.22
N VAL A 116 4.26 -14.09 14.51
CA VAL A 116 5.72 -14.15 14.66
C VAL A 116 6.16 -13.65 16.05
N GLY A 117 5.52 -12.60 16.57
CA GLY A 117 5.77 -12.16 17.94
C GLY A 117 5.41 -13.22 18.99
N LEU A 118 4.31 -13.95 18.80
CA LEU A 118 3.91 -15.03 19.72
C LEU A 118 4.81 -16.27 19.58
N GLU A 119 5.18 -16.62 18.35
CA GLU A 119 6.12 -17.72 18.07
C GLU A 119 7.46 -17.46 18.75
N TYR A 120 7.99 -16.23 18.69
CA TYR A 120 9.20 -15.84 19.41
C TYR A 120 9.08 -16.05 20.93
N ILE A 121 7.94 -15.68 21.54
CA ILE A 121 7.71 -15.94 22.98
C ILE A 121 7.76 -17.45 23.27
N HIS A 122 7.10 -18.26 22.44
CA HIS A 122 7.05 -19.71 22.63
C HIS A 122 8.40 -20.39 22.38
N SER A 123 9.19 -19.92 21.41
CA SER A 123 10.53 -20.45 21.13
C SER A 123 11.52 -20.15 22.26
N MET A 124 11.33 -19.02 22.96
CA MET A 124 12.00 -18.68 24.22
C MET A 124 11.54 -19.53 25.42
N LYS A 125 10.69 -20.54 25.22
CA LYS A 125 10.09 -21.40 26.26
C LYS A 125 9.27 -20.61 27.28
N LEU A 126 8.50 -19.65 26.80
CA LEU A 126 7.58 -18.83 27.59
C LEU A 126 6.13 -18.98 27.11
N ILE A 127 5.18 -18.60 27.96
CA ILE A 127 3.76 -18.42 27.63
C ILE A 127 3.29 -17.03 28.09
N HIS A 128 2.53 -16.33 27.25
CA HIS A 128 2.00 -14.97 27.47
C HIS A 128 0.83 -14.93 28.46
N ARG A 129 -0.17 -15.81 28.32
CA ARG A 129 -1.30 -16.02 29.24
C ARG A 129 -2.33 -14.88 29.37
N ASP A 130 -2.18 -13.78 28.63
CA ASP A 130 -3.13 -12.65 28.65
C ASP A 130 -3.29 -12.02 27.26
N ILE A 131 -3.38 -12.86 26.23
CA ILE A 131 -3.64 -12.40 24.87
C ILE A 131 -5.07 -11.88 24.77
N LYS A 132 -5.20 -10.61 24.38
CA LYS A 132 -6.46 -9.89 24.14
C LYS A 132 -6.17 -8.56 23.41
N PRO A 133 -7.18 -7.90 22.82
CA PRO A 133 -6.99 -6.65 22.08
C PRO A 133 -6.32 -5.53 22.88
N ASP A 134 -6.63 -5.38 24.17
CA ASP A 134 -6.04 -4.35 25.05
C ASP A 134 -4.50 -4.49 25.19
N ASN A 135 -3.98 -5.70 24.97
CA ASN A 135 -2.55 -6.02 25.08
C ASN A 135 -1.86 -6.09 23.71
N VAL A 136 -2.55 -5.68 22.64
CA VAL A 136 -1.96 -5.48 21.32
C VAL A 136 -1.78 -3.98 21.10
N LEU A 137 -0.54 -3.54 20.93
CA LEU A 137 -0.20 -2.13 20.75
C LEU A 137 0.14 -1.79 19.30
N ILE A 138 -0.27 -0.59 18.89
CA ILE A 138 0.00 -0.01 17.57
C ILE A 138 1.16 0.98 17.71
N PHE A 139 2.31 0.61 17.18
CA PHE A 139 3.48 1.48 17.09
C PHE A 139 3.55 2.10 15.68
N VAL A 140 3.77 3.40 15.62
CA VAL A 140 3.87 4.15 14.36
C VAL A 140 5.24 4.82 14.30
N SER A 141 6.03 4.44 13.31
CA SER A 141 7.32 5.06 13.00
C SER A 141 7.19 5.86 11.71
N SER A 142 7.47 7.16 11.76
CA SER A 142 7.54 7.99 10.55
C SER A 142 8.87 7.75 9.84
N THR A 143 8.80 7.43 8.55
CA THR A 143 9.95 7.20 7.66
C THR A 143 9.85 8.12 6.44
N ASP A 144 10.93 8.27 5.68
CA ASP A 144 10.94 9.05 4.43
C ASP A 144 9.95 8.49 3.39
N GLN A 145 9.57 7.22 3.51
CA GLN A 145 8.62 6.51 2.63
C GLN A 145 7.18 6.48 3.21
N GLY A 146 6.92 7.22 4.30
CA GLY A 146 5.64 7.27 5.00
C GLY A 146 5.67 6.61 6.39
N ASN A 147 4.49 6.35 6.96
CA ASN A 147 4.40 5.73 8.28
C ASN A 147 4.52 4.19 8.21
N LYS A 148 5.53 3.63 8.87
CA LYS A 148 5.64 2.18 9.13
C LYS A 148 4.89 1.83 10.41
N ILE A 149 3.92 0.92 10.32
CA ILE A 149 3.12 0.49 11.46
C ILE A 149 3.59 -0.88 11.92
N ILE A 150 3.93 -0.98 13.20
CA ILE A 150 4.37 -2.22 13.84
C ILE A 150 3.35 -2.60 14.92
N ILE A 151 2.81 -3.80 14.84
CA ILE A 151 1.90 -4.35 15.82
C ILE A 151 2.71 -5.13 16.85
N LYS A 152 2.52 -4.81 18.14
CA LYS A 152 3.34 -5.32 19.23
C LYS A 152 2.49 -6.00 20.30
N TRP A 153 2.95 -7.16 20.78
CA TRP A 153 2.48 -7.70 22.05
C TRP A 153 2.98 -6.85 23.20
N ALA A 154 2.11 -6.60 24.16
CA ALA A 154 2.42 -5.92 25.39
C ALA A 154 1.94 -6.72 26.60
N TYR A 155 2.23 -6.18 27.77
CA TYR A 155 1.74 -6.70 29.05
C TYR A 155 2.24 -8.11 29.39
N PHE A 156 3.48 -8.15 29.87
CA PHE A 156 4.19 -9.38 30.21
C PHE A 156 4.12 -9.80 31.68
N GLY A 157 3.30 -9.13 32.51
CA GLY A 157 3.21 -9.40 33.96
C GLY A 157 2.53 -10.72 34.32
N LEU A 158 2.26 -11.58 33.34
CA LEU A 158 1.77 -12.95 33.53
C LEU A 158 2.64 -13.98 32.77
N LEU A 159 3.77 -13.55 32.20
CA LEU A 159 4.71 -14.43 31.51
C LEU A 159 5.14 -15.56 32.45
N LYS A 160 5.24 -16.78 31.91
CA LYS A 160 5.68 -17.92 32.69
C LYS A 160 6.54 -18.86 31.85
N GLY A 161 7.57 -19.44 32.47
CA GLY A 161 8.37 -20.49 31.87
C GLY A 161 7.56 -21.77 31.65
N VAL A 162 7.76 -22.41 30.51
CA VAL A 162 7.17 -23.72 30.18
C VAL A 162 8.25 -24.79 30.08
N ASN A 163 7.88 -26.06 30.27
CA ASN A 163 8.81 -27.17 30.02
C ASN A 163 9.01 -27.44 28.51
N GLU A 164 9.83 -28.44 28.19
CA GLU A 164 10.12 -28.83 26.79
C GLU A 164 8.86 -29.14 25.96
N LYS A 165 7.82 -29.66 26.62
CA LYS A 165 6.51 -29.97 26.01
C LYS A 165 5.58 -28.74 25.90
N GLY A 166 6.03 -27.54 26.27
CA GLY A 166 5.23 -26.32 26.24
C GLY A 166 4.19 -26.21 27.36
N THR A 167 4.34 -26.97 28.46
CA THR A 167 3.37 -27.02 29.55
C THR A 167 3.86 -26.35 30.84
N HIS A 168 2.96 -25.74 31.60
CA HIS A 168 3.25 -25.04 32.87
C HIS A 168 2.21 -25.37 33.95
N THR A 169 2.54 -25.13 35.22
CA THR A 169 1.57 -25.23 36.33
C THR A 169 0.56 -24.09 36.24
N LEU A 170 -0.74 -24.37 36.38
CA LEU A 170 -1.75 -23.32 36.36
C LEU A 170 -1.73 -22.55 37.70
N SER A 171 -1.42 -21.26 37.64
CA SER A 171 -1.38 -20.39 38.83
C SER A 171 -1.76 -18.96 38.45
N GLY A 172 -2.67 -18.31 39.17
CA GLY A 172 -2.97 -16.88 38.96
C GLY A 172 -3.86 -16.55 37.75
N LEU A 173 -4.62 -17.52 37.23
CA LEU A 173 -5.70 -17.23 36.27
C LEU A 173 -6.91 -16.65 37.03
N LYS A 174 -7.41 -15.48 36.60
CA LYS A 174 -8.55 -14.80 37.23
C LYS A 174 -9.85 -14.99 36.44
N GLY A 175 -10.92 -15.25 37.18
CA GLY A 175 -12.21 -15.76 36.69
C GLY A 175 -13.12 -14.83 35.88
N LYS A 176 -12.64 -13.80 35.19
CA LYS A 176 -13.47 -12.94 34.29
C LYS A 176 -12.95 -12.74 32.86
N ASN A 177 -11.80 -13.32 32.51
CA ASN A 177 -11.27 -13.22 31.15
C ASN A 177 -12.13 -14.04 30.16
N ILE A 178 -12.58 -13.40 29.07
CA ILE A 178 -13.38 -13.98 27.98
C ILE A 178 -12.51 -14.50 26.82
N TRP A 179 -11.21 -14.21 26.86
CA TRP A 179 -10.22 -14.58 25.85
C TRP A 179 -9.51 -15.90 26.16
N LEU A 180 -9.98 -16.64 27.18
CA LEU A 180 -9.34 -17.87 27.64
C LEU A 180 -9.74 -19.07 26.76
N ALA A 181 -8.77 -19.96 26.56
CA ALA A 181 -8.99 -21.24 25.90
C ALA A 181 -9.92 -22.17 26.70
N PRO A 182 -10.59 -23.15 26.05
CA PRO A 182 -11.54 -24.05 26.70
C PRO A 182 -10.95 -24.80 27.90
N GLU A 183 -9.72 -25.30 27.78
CA GLU A 183 -9.03 -26.00 28.87
C GLU A 183 -8.80 -25.11 30.09
N SER A 184 -8.52 -23.82 29.87
CA SER A 184 -8.35 -22.83 30.94
C SER A 184 -9.70 -22.47 31.58
N LEU A 185 -10.77 -22.36 30.80
CA LEU A 185 -12.12 -22.10 31.29
C LEU A 185 -12.68 -23.26 32.12
N ARG A 186 -12.49 -24.51 31.66
CA ARG A 186 -12.88 -25.72 32.40
C ARG A 186 -12.16 -25.78 33.75
N TRP A 187 -10.88 -25.44 33.79
CA TRP A 187 -10.12 -25.40 35.04
C TRP A 187 -10.68 -24.37 36.03
N ILE A 188 -10.98 -23.15 35.59
CA ILE A 188 -11.56 -22.10 36.46
C ILE A 188 -12.93 -22.53 37.00
N THR A 189 -13.71 -23.26 36.20
CA THR A 189 -15.09 -23.64 36.54
C THR A 189 -15.14 -24.87 37.45
N ASN A 190 -14.23 -25.82 37.26
CA ASN A 190 -14.22 -27.12 37.95
C ASN A 190 -13.10 -27.20 39.00
N LEU A 191 -12.93 -26.17 39.83
CA LEU A 191 -11.98 -26.19 40.96
C LEU A 191 -12.24 -27.44 41.84
N GLN A 192 -11.49 -28.51 41.59
CA GLN A 192 -11.40 -29.67 42.48
C GLN A 192 -10.03 -29.59 43.16
N GLU A 193 -10.05 -29.44 44.48
CA GLU A 193 -8.84 -29.45 45.29
C GLU A 193 -8.08 -30.77 45.05
N GLY A 194 -6.78 -30.68 44.75
CA GLY A 194 -5.87 -31.84 44.74
C GLY A 194 -5.40 -32.36 43.37
N VAL A 195 -5.91 -31.84 42.24
CA VAL A 195 -5.39 -32.21 40.90
C VAL A 195 -4.47 -31.11 40.36
N GLU A 196 -3.20 -31.45 40.12
CA GLU A 196 -2.25 -30.56 39.45
C GLU A 196 -2.60 -30.48 37.95
N VAL A 197 -3.36 -29.47 37.56
CA VAL A 197 -3.69 -29.23 36.15
C VAL A 197 -2.62 -28.36 35.51
N ARG A 198 -2.11 -28.78 34.35
CA ARG A 198 -1.11 -28.05 33.57
C ARG A 198 -1.76 -27.34 32.39
N GLY A 199 -1.36 -26.09 32.16
CA GLY A 199 -1.72 -25.32 30.96
C GLY A 199 -0.69 -25.52 29.85
N THR A 200 -0.98 -25.05 28.64
CA THR A 200 -0.15 -25.22 27.44
C THR A 200 0.03 -23.89 26.69
N THR A 201 1.15 -23.71 25.99
CA THR A 201 1.36 -22.57 25.07
C THR A 201 0.28 -22.48 23.99
N LYS A 202 -0.36 -23.61 23.64
CA LYS A 202 -1.48 -23.62 22.70
C LYS A 202 -2.73 -22.91 23.23
N SER A 203 -2.82 -22.62 24.53
CA SER A 203 -3.88 -21.75 25.07
C SER A 203 -3.75 -20.30 24.56
N ASP A 204 -2.51 -19.83 24.36
CA ASP A 204 -2.25 -18.51 23.74
C ASP A 204 -2.63 -18.51 22.26
N VAL A 205 -2.40 -19.63 21.55
CA VAL A 205 -2.82 -19.76 20.15
C VAL A 205 -4.34 -19.65 20.00
N PHE A 206 -5.11 -20.24 20.92
CA PHE A 206 -6.56 -20.09 20.93
C PHE A 206 -6.97 -18.63 21.12
N ALA A 207 -6.37 -17.95 22.11
CA ALA A 207 -6.63 -16.54 22.38
C ALA A 207 -6.24 -15.64 21.18
N LEU A 208 -5.15 -15.96 20.48
CA LEU A 208 -4.76 -15.28 19.24
C LEU A 208 -5.82 -15.45 18.15
N GLY A 209 -6.39 -16.66 18.01
CA GLY A 209 -7.49 -16.91 17.07
C GLY A 209 -8.73 -16.06 17.39
N LEU A 210 -9.02 -15.82 18.67
CA LEU A 210 -10.07 -14.89 19.08
C LEU A 210 -9.74 -13.44 18.69
N VAL A 211 -8.49 -13.00 18.83
CA VAL A 211 -8.04 -11.66 18.39
C VAL A 211 -8.16 -11.50 16.88
N TYR A 212 -7.88 -12.53 16.09
CA TYR A 212 -8.11 -12.49 14.63
C TYR A 212 -9.60 -12.36 14.30
N GLY A 213 -10.45 -13.12 15.00
CA GLY A 213 -11.90 -12.97 14.88
C GLY A 213 -12.38 -11.57 15.25
N TYR A 214 -11.82 -10.99 16.31
CA TYR A 214 -12.12 -9.62 16.76
C TYR A 214 -11.81 -8.57 15.69
N LEU A 215 -10.66 -8.71 15.00
CA LEU A 215 -10.28 -7.86 13.87
C LEU A 215 -11.26 -7.99 12.70
N PHE A 216 -11.57 -9.20 12.27
CA PHE A 216 -12.53 -9.43 11.18
C PHE A 216 -13.96 -8.98 11.50
N LEU A 217 -14.33 -8.95 12.77
CA LEU A 217 -15.67 -8.59 13.24
C LEU A 217 -15.79 -7.15 13.72
N ASN A 218 -14.83 -6.30 13.38
CA ASN A 218 -14.80 -4.88 13.74
C ASN A 218 -15.04 -4.65 15.24
N GLY A 219 -14.36 -5.43 16.08
CA GLY A 219 -14.40 -5.28 17.54
C GLY A 219 -15.42 -6.17 18.26
N GLN A 220 -16.19 -7.00 17.56
CA GLN A 220 -17.07 -7.98 18.22
C GLN A 220 -16.31 -9.27 18.56
N HIS A 221 -16.63 -9.87 19.70
CA HIS A 221 -16.04 -11.15 20.08
C HIS A 221 -16.60 -12.29 19.21
N LEU A 222 -15.75 -13.23 18.77
CA LEU A 222 -16.12 -14.30 17.84
C LEU A 222 -17.24 -15.22 18.36
N TYR A 223 -17.31 -15.40 19.68
CA TYR A 223 -18.29 -16.23 20.38
C TYR A 223 -19.51 -15.45 20.92
N GLY A 224 -19.79 -14.25 20.40
CA GLY A 224 -21.03 -13.52 20.72
C GLY A 224 -20.86 -12.42 21.79
N SER A 225 -21.94 -12.11 22.49
CA SER A 225 -21.93 -11.07 23.54
C SER A 225 -21.10 -11.50 24.75
N VAL A 226 -20.50 -10.53 25.44
CA VAL A 226 -19.58 -10.74 26.59
C VAL A 226 -20.15 -11.71 27.64
N GLU A 227 -21.46 -11.65 27.90
CA GLU A 227 -22.15 -12.50 28.87
C GLU A 227 -22.18 -13.99 28.46
N GLN A 228 -22.20 -14.27 27.16
CA GLN A 228 -22.38 -15.61 26.61
C GLN A 228 -21.09 -16.25 26.12
N VAL A 229 -20.03 -15.46 25.91
CA VAL A 229 -18.75 -15.92 25.32
C VAL A 229 -18.26 -17.22 25.94
N ARG A 230 -18.22 -17.30 27.28
CA ARG A 230 -17.65 -18.47 27.98
C ARG A 230 -18.44 -19.73 27.74
N LYS A 231 -19.76 -19.64 27.84
CA LYS A 231 -20.67 -20.75 27.55
C LYS A 231 -20.45 -21.21 26.11
N ASN A 232 -20.45 -20.26 25.18
CA ASN A 232 -20.29 -20.53 23.75
C ASN A 232 -18.93 -21.14 23.40
N ILE A 233 -17.84 -20.75 24.08
CA ILE A 233 -16.51 -21.38 23.92
C ILE A 233 -16.57 -22.85 24.35
N ILE A 234 -17.13 -23.14 25.53
CA ILE A 234 -17.24 -24.51 26.05
C ILE A 234 -18.15 -25.38 25.16
N GLU A 235 -19.22 -24.80 24.63
CA GLU A 235 -20.17 -25.46 23.72
C GLU A 235 -19.68 -25.52 22.26
N LYS A 236 -18.49 -24.97 21.96
CA LYS A 236 -17.89 -24.93 20.61
C LYS A 236 -18.78 -24.21 19.58
N ASN A 237 -19.43 -23.14 20.00
CA ASN A 237 -20.41 -22.40 19.22
C ASN A 237 -19.97 -20.95 18.94
N PRO A 238 -19.12 -20.69 17.93
CA PRO A 238 -18.66 -19.34 17.58
C PRO A 238 -19.76 -18.56 16.84
N THR A 239 -20.73 -18.05 17.58
CA THR A 239 -21.97 -17.45 17.04
C THR A 239 -21.77 -16.29 16.07
N ASN A 240 -20.66 -15.56 16.15
CA ASN A 240 -20.36 -14.47 15.22
C ASN A 240 -19.47 -14.89 14.04
N MET A 241 -18.97 -16.12 13.95
CA MET A 241 -18.12 -16.59 12.84
C MET A 241 -18.78 -16.35 11.47
N LEU A 242 -20.09 -16.57 11.37
CA LEU A 242 -20.85 -16.39 10.12
C LEU A 242 -20.99 -14.93 9.68
N LYS A 243 -20.70 -13.96 10.56
CA LYS A 243 -20.72 -12.52 10.24
C LYS A 243 -19.47 -12.05 9.49
N ILE A 244 -18.39 -12.85 9.49
CA ILE A 244 -17.21 -12.59 8.67
C ILE A 244 -17.61 -12.72 7.19
N GLU A 245 -17.15 -11.78 6.35
CA GLU A 245 -17.38 -11.77 4.91
C GLU A 245 -17.11 -13.16 4.31
N GLY A 246 -18.00 -13.65 3.45
CA GLY A 246 -18.07 -15.06 3.08
C GLY A 246 -16.79 -15.59 2.41
N LYS A 247 -16.18 -14.83 1.50
CA LYS A 247 -14.97 -15.26 0.79
C LYS A 247 -13.72 -15.16 1.67
N LEU A 248 -13.61 -14.09 2.44
CA LEU A 248 -12.58 -13.89 3.45
C LEU A 248 -12.65 -15.02 4.49
N ARG A 249 -13.86 -15.35 4.97
CA ARG A 249 -14.08 -16.47 5.86
C ARG A 249 -13.65 -17.78 5.23
N GLN A 250 -14.03 -18.07 3.98
CA GLN A 250 -13.58 -19.28 3.27
C GLN A 250 -12.05 -19.38 3.16
N LEU A 251 -11.35 -18.25 3.02
CA LEU A 251 -9.90 -18.21 2.94
C LEU A 251 -9.22 -18.55 4.27
N TYR A 252 -9.74 -18.04 5.40
CA TYR A 252 -9.09 -18.15 6.71
C TYR A 252 -9.67 -19.23 7.63
N GLU A 253 -10.95 -19.58 7.50
CA GLU A 253 -11.67 -20.43 8.47
C GLU A 253 -11.06 -21.83 8.54
N LYS A 254 -11.11 -22.58 7.43
CA LYS A 254 -10.68 -23.98 7.39
C LYS A 254 -9.18 -24.13 7.63
N ASP A 255 -8.41 -23.26 6.99
CA ASP A 255 -6.97 -23.42 6.95
C ASP A 255 -6.25 -22.84 8.16
N LEU A 256 -6.89 -21.93 8.93
CA LEU A 256 -6.30 -21.23 10.08
C LEU A 256 -7.21 -21.16 11.31
N LEU A 257 -8.33 -20.44 11.27
CA LEU A 257 -9.14 -20.13 12.48
C LEU A 257 -9.67 -21.40 13.16
N SER A 258 -10.22 -22.35 12.40
CA SER A 258 -10.75 -23.60 12.97
C SER A 258 -9.66 -24.45 13.64
N LYS A 259 -8.42 -24.38 13.16
CA LYS A 259 -7.28 -25.09 13.74
C LYS A 259 -6.74 -24.40 14.99
N MET A 260 -6.76 -23.06 15.02
CA MET A 260 -6.41 -22.27 16.22
C MET A 260 -7.46 -22.41 17.31
N LEU A 261 -8.73 -22.50 16.93
CA LEU A 261 -9.88 -22.59 17.83
C LEU A 261 -10.30 -24.04 18.14
N GLU A 262 -9.45 -25.01 17.81
CA GLU A 262 -9.66 -26.41 18.19
C GLU A 262 -9.74 -26.53 19.71
N ASP A 263 -10.74 -27.25 20.21
CA ASP A 263 -11.03 -27.37 21.62
C ASP A 263 -10.00 -28.23 22.35
N ASP A 264 -9.54 -29.29 21.70
CA ASP A 264 -8.51 -30.18 22.21
C ASP A 264 -7.12 -29.56 21.99
N PRO A 265 -6.40 -29.14 23.06
CA PRO A 265 -5.08 -28.53 22.91
C PRO A 265 -4.07 -29.46 22.23
N ASP A 266 -4.20 -30.78 22.31
CA ASP A 266 -3.25 -31.69 21.65
C ASP A 266 -3.41 -31.65 20.12
N LYS A 267 -4.63 -31.39 19.63
CA LYS A 267 -4.96 -31.25 18.20
C LYS A 267 -4.83 -29.82 17.68
N ARG A 268 -4.88 -28.82 18.57
CA ARG A 268 -4.72 -27.41 18.22
C ARG A 268 -3.32 -27.16 17.65
N ILE A 269 -3.24 -26.31 16.63
CA ILE A 269 -1.94 -25.96 16.03
C ILE A 269 -1.08 -25.15 17.00
N SER A 270 0.23 -25.23 16.82
CA SER A 270 1.25 -24.43 17.49
C SER A 270 1.35 -23.03 16.87
N SER A 271 2.06 -22.12 17.55
CA SER A 271 2.37 -20.78 17.00
C SER A 271 3.25 -20.84 15.75
N GLU A 272 4.13 -21.83 15.64
CA GLU A 272 4.96 -22.06 14.46
C GLU A 272 4.08 -22.43 13.25
N GLU A 273 3.17 -23.40 13.41
CA GLU A 273 2.22 -23.79 12.37
C GLU A 273 1.26 -22.67 11.99
N VAL A 274 0.90 -21.75 12.90
CA VAL A 274 0.15 -20.52 12.59
C VAL A 274 0.94 -19.64 11.62
N VAL A 275 2.24 -19.42 11.87
CA VAL A 275 3.10 -18.64 10.97
C VAL A 275 3.19 -19.30 9.59
N GLU A 276 3.34 -20.63 9.53
CA GLU A 276 3.35 -21.36 8.26
C GLU A 276 2.04 -21.25 7.47
N GLN A 277 0.90 -21.37 8.16
CA GLN A 277 -0.41 -21.24 7.52
C GLN A 277 -0.65 -19.81 7.00
N LEU A 278 -0.21 -18.80 7.74
CA LEU A 278 -0.29 -17.40 7.27
C LEU A 278 0.59 -17.16 6.04
N LYS A 279 1.77 -17.79 5.93
CA LYS A 279 2.57 -17.76 4.69
C LYS A 279 1.81 -18.35 3.50
N SER A 280 1.15 -19.50 3.71
CA SER A 280 0.32 -20.15 2.68
C SER A 280 -0.85 -19.25 2.24
N ILE A 281 -1.54 -18.62 3.20
CA ILE A 281 -2.64 -17.68 2.91
C ILE A 281 -2.11 -16.45 2.17
N ASN A 282 -0.97 -15.90 2.57
CA ASN A 282 -0.36 -14.76 1.90
C ASN A 282 -0.03 -15.07 0.42
N ASN A 283 0.49 -16.26 0.13
CA ASN A 283 0.74 -16.70 -1.24
C ASN A 283 -0.55 -16.74 -2.07
N LYS A 284 -1.66 -17.27 -1.51
CA LYS A 284 -2.97 -17.25 -2.16
C LYS A 284 -3.46 -15.83 -2.43
N LEU A 285 -3.24 -14.89 -1.51
CA LEU A 285 -3.58 -13.47 -1.71
C LEU A 285 -2.75 -12.82 -2.82
N THR A 286 -1.45 -13.12 -2.89
CA THR A 286 -0.57 -12.67 -3.99
C THR A 286 -1.06 -13.20 -5.34
N GLU A 287 -1.51 -14.45 -5.43
CA GLU A 287 -2.15 -14.97 -6.66
C GLU A 287 -3.42 -14.18 -7.03
N LYS A 288 -4.20 -13.74 -6.04
CA LYS A 288 -5.38 -12.88 -6.28
C LYS A 288 -5.02 -11.46 -6.71
N ASN A 289 -3.89 -10.93 -6.24
CA ASN A 289 -3.34 -9.66 -6.72
C ASN A 289 -2.97 -9.76 -8.22
N GLU A 290 -2.34 -10.86 -8.63
CA GLU A 290 -2.06 -11.13 -10.05
C GLU A 290 -3.35 -11.34 -10.86
N GLU A 291 -4.35 -12.02 -10.29
CA GLU A 291 -5.66 -12.19 -10.92
C GLU A 291 -6.33 -10.81 -11.20
N LEU A 292 -6.28 -9.88 -10.24
CA LEU A 292 -6.78 -8.51 -10.43
C LEU A 292 -6.06 -7.81 -11.61
N ARG A 293 -4.72 -7.90 -11.65
CA ARG A 293 -3.91 -7.32 -12.74
C ARG A 293 -4.27 -7.91 -14.10
N HIS A 294 -4.47 -9.23 -14.18
CA HIS A 294 -4.87 -9.91 -15.40
C HIS A 294 -6.30 -9.57 -15.84
N LEU A 295 -7.25 -9.49 -14.90
CA LEU A 295 -8.62 -9.06 -15.19
C LEU A 295 -8.63 -7.64 -15.78
N CYS A 296 -7.89 -6.71 -15.16
CA CYS A 296 -7.77 -5.34 -15.66
C CYS A 296 -7.21 -5.29 -17.09
N ALA A 297 -6.22 -6.14 -17.41
CA ALA A 297 -5.62 -6.19 -18.74
C ALA A 297 -6.55 -6.81 -19.82
N ARG A 298 -7.32 -7.85 -19.49
CA ARG A 298 -7.89 -8.74 -20.53
C ARG A 298 -9.40 -8.85 -20.51
N ASP A 299 -10.07 -8.52 -19.41
CA ASP A 299 -11.50 -8.74 -19.28
C ASP A 299 -12.29 -7.52 -19.78
N SER A 300 -12.95 -7.71 -20.91
CA SER A 300 -13.84 -6.74 -21.53
C SER A 300 -15.33 -7.05 -21.31
N SER A 301 -15.65 -8.00 -20.42
CA SER A 301 -17.03 -8.41 -20.16
C SER A 301 -17.79 -7.37 -19.35
N SER A 302 -19.13 -7.44 -19.40
CA SER A 302 -20.01 -6.64 -18.56
C SER A 302 -19.82 -6.91 -17.05
N ARG A 303 -19.17 -8.02 -16.68
CA ARG A 303 -18.98 -8.47 -15.30
C ARG A 303 -17.64 -8.06 -14.69
N LEU A 304 -16.80 -7.28 -15.41
CA LEU A 304 -15.50 -6.82 -14.90
C LEU A 304 -15.61 -6.21 -13.50
N ILE A 305 -16.59 -5.33 -13.30
CA ILE A 305 -16.82 -4.65 -12.01
C ILE A 305 -17.19 -5.64 -10.90
N GLU A 306 -18.07 -6.61 -11.20
CA GLU A 306 -18.44 -7.69 -10.27
C GLU A 306 -17.20 -8.51 -9.88
N LYS A 307 -16.36 -8.88 -10.85
CA LYS A 307 -15.14 -9.66 -10.62
C LYS A 307 -14.07 -8.90 -9.82
N ILE A 308 -13.94 -7.59 -10.03
CA ILE A 308 -13.05 -6.75 -9.23
C ILE A 308 -13.55 -6.74 -7.77
N ASN A 309 -14.83 -6.43 -7.54
CA ASN A 309 -15.45 -6.46 -6.20
C ASN A 309 -15.27 -7.82 -5.51
N ASP A 310 -15.43 -8.89 -6.27
CA ASP A 310 -15.28 -10.26 -5.82
C ASP A 310 -13.89 -10.58 -5.25
N LEU A 311 -12.83 -9.95 -5.77
CA LEU A 311 -11.46 -10.12 -5.31
C LEU A 311 -11.15 -9.26 -4.08
N ILE A 312 -11.67 -8.04 -4.04
CA ILE A 312 -11.39 -7.09 -2.96
C ILE A 312 -11.93 -7.55 -1.61
N CYS A 313 -13.05 -8.28 -1.60
CA CYS A 313 -13.58 -8.92 -0.40
C CYS A 313 -12.53 -9.79 0.34
N LEU A 314 -11.46 -10.22 -0.33
CA LEU A 314 -10.39 -11.03 0.25
C LEU A 314 -9.29 -10.22 0.96
N ASP A 315 -9.41 -8.89 1.08
CA ASP A 315 -8.39 -8.01 1.68
C ASP A 315 -7.04 -8.02 0.91
N ILE A 316 -7.15 -8.03 -0.43
CA ILE A 316 -6.03 -8.04 -1.37
C ILE A 316 -5.29 -6.68 -1.41
N ASP A 317 -4.04 -6.68 -1.89
CA ASP A 317 -3.27 -5.45 -2.08
C ASP A 317 -3.49 -4.92 -3.50
N VAL A 318 -4.38 -3.93 -3.63
CA VAL A 318 -4.66 -3.26 -4.91
C VAL A 318 -3.42 -2.57 -5.51
N ASN A 319 -2.41 -2.28 -4.68
CA ASN A 319 -1.18 -1.61 -5.06
C ASN A 319 -0.03 -2.55 -5.41
N GLU A 320 -0.23 -3.86 -5.31
CA GLU A 320 0.81 -4.81 -5.66
C GLU A 320 1.20 -4.66 -7.14
N LYS A 321 2.50 -4.50 -7.38
CA LYS A 321 3.09 -4.29 -8.70
C LYS A 321 3.60 -5.60 -9.28
N ASP A 322 3.50 -5.74 -10.60
CA ASP A 322 4.11 -6.84 -11.34
C ASP A 322 5.65 -6.73 -11.39
N ILE A 323 6.32 -7.71 -12.00
CA ILE A 323 7.78 -7.75 -12.15
C ILE A 323 8.36 -6.56 -12.91
N ILE A 324 7.57 -5.78 -13.64
CA ILE A 324 8.00 -4.56 -14.31
C ILE A 324 7.48 -3.29 -13.64
N GLY A 325 6.93 -3.39 -12.43
CA GLY A 325 6.51 -2.24 -11.62
C GLY A 325 5.09 -1.73 -11.93
N ARG A 326 4.29 -2.43 -12.73
CA ARG A 326 2.93 -2.02 -13.08
C ARG A 326 1.93 -2.49 -12.03
N ASN A 327 1.07 -1.58 -11.57
CA ASN A 327 -0.14 -1.93 -10.82
C ASN A 327 -1.31 -2.26 -11.78
N ALA A 328 -2.47 -2.60 -11.22
CA ALA A 328 -3.65 -2.95 -12.00
C ALA A 328 -4.15 -1.79 -12.92
N LEU A 329 -3.96 -0.53 -12.51
CA LEU A 329 -4.37 0.64 -13.29
C LEU A 329 -3.56 0.80 -14.57
N HIS A 330 -2.25 0.53 -14.55
CA HIS A 330 -1.42 0.52 -15.77
C HIS A 330 -1.99 -0.46 -16.80
N ASN A 331 -2.26 -1.69 -16.35
CA ASN A 331 -2.79 -2.76 -17.20
C ASN A 331 -4.17 -2.42 -17.77
N LEU A 332 -5.04 -1.83 -16.93
CA LEU A 332 -6.35 -1.36 -17.34
C LEU A 332 -6.24 -0.29 -18.44
N CYS A 333 -5.43 0.74 -18.22
CA CYS A 333 -5.22 1.83 -19.17
C CYS A 333 -4.51 1.39 -20.46
N GLU A 334 -3.60 0.42 -20.38
CA GLU A 334 -2.85 -0.08 -21.53
C GLU A 334 -3.67 -0.97 -22.46
N LYS A 335 -4.51 -1.86 -21.89
CA LYS A 335 -5.10 -2.98 -22.66
C LYS A 335 -6.61 -2.97 -22.71
N ASN A 336 -7.30 -2.29 -21.79
CA ASN A 336 -8.74 -2.37 -21.70
C ASN A 336 -9.42 -1.27 -22.54
N SER A 337 -10.16 -1.71 -23.55
CA SER A 337 -10.99 -0.83 -24.38
C SER A 337 -12.49 -1.07 -24.25
N SER A 338 -12.91 -1.70 -23.14
CA SER A 338 -14.33 -1.97 -22.90
C SER A 338 -15.10 -0.70 -22.52
N SER A 339 -16.43 -0.76 -22.66
CA SER A 339 -17.34 0.26 -22.15
C SER A 339 -17.25 0.46 -20.63
N ASN A 340 -16.67 -0.50 -19.91
CA ASN A 340 -16.50 -0.46 -18.45
C ASN A 340 -15.21 0.22 -18.00
N LEU A 341 -14.34 0.68 -18.91
CA LEU A 341 -13.05 1.30 -18.58
C LEU A 341 -13.18 2.37 -17.49
N ILE A 342 -14.14 3.29 -17.65
CA ILE A 342 -14.35 4.41 -16.73
C ILE A 342 -14.76 3.91 -15.35
N ASN A 343 -15.76 3.03 -15.29
CA ASN A 343 -16.24 2.44 -14.03
C ASN A 343 -15.13 1.65 -13.31
N ALA A 344 -14.29 0.93 -14.06
CA ALA A 344 -13.18 0.18 -13.51
C ALA A 344 -12.08 1.11 -12.96
N ILE A 345 -11.73 2.19 -13.66
CA ILE A 345 -10.81 3.22 -13.15
C ILE A 345 -11.38 3.83 -11.86
N GLN A 346 -12.66 4.22 -11.86
CA GLN A 346 -13.31 4.80 -10.68
C GLN A 346 -13.25 3.85 -9.48
N LEU A 347 -13.55 2.56 -9.71
CA LEU A 347 -13.53 1.54 -8.66
C LEU A 347 -12.11 1.35 -8.11
N LEU A 348 -11.09 1.14 -8.95
CA LEU A 348 -9.70 1.00 -8.50
C LEU A 348 -9.23 2.20 -7.66
N ILE A 349 -9.63 3.42 -8.04
CA ILE A 349 -9.30 4.64 -7.29
C ILE A 349 -10.03 4.69 -5.95
N GLN A 350 -11.31 4.32 -5.89
CA GLN A 350 -12.06 4.24 -4.63
C GLN A 350 -11.44 3.25 -3.64
N LEU A 351 -10.73 2.25 -4.16
CA LEU A 351 -10.04 1.23 -3.37
C LEU A 351 -8.63 1.64 -2.93
N GLY A 352 -8.20 2.85 -3.29
CA GLY A 352 -6.89 3.36 -2.90
C GLY A 352 -5.74 2.86 -3.76
N ILE A 353 -5.97 2.53 -5.04
CA ILE A 353 -4.87 2.33 -5.97
C ILE A 353 -4.03 3.61 -6.09
N ASP A 354 -2.72 3.48 -6.07
CA ASP A 354 -1.77 4.55 -6.30
C ASP A 354 -1.81 4.93 -7.79
N VAL A 355 -2.54 6.02 -8.06
CA VAL A 355 -2.73 6.57 -9.40
C VAL A 355 -1.41 7.09 -9.99
N ASN A 356 -0.46 7.49 -9.13
CA ASN A 356 0.85 8.02 -9.51
C ASN A 356 1.96 6.97 -9.48
N ALA A 357 1.60 5.69 -9.30
CA ALA A 357 2.56 4.61 -9.38
C ALA A 357 3.29 4.66 -10.73
N LYS A 358 4.62 4.58 -10.69
CA LYS A 358 5.46 4.39 -11.87
C LYS A 358 5.90 2.95 -12.01
N ASP A 359 5.98 2.49 -13.25
CA ASP A 359 6.63 1.24 -13.63
C ASP A 359 8.15 1.40 -13.82
N LYS A 360 8.85 0.32 -14.21
CA LYS A 360 10.31 0.28 -14.37
C LYS A 360 10.86 1.19 -15.48
N TYR A 361 9.99 1.79 -16.30
CA TYR A 361 10.36 2.76 -17.32
C TYR A 361 9.96 4.18 -16.91
N GLY A 362 9.55 4.39 -15.65
CA GLY A 362 9.05 5.67 -15.16
C GLY A 362 7.65 6.03 -15.65
N GLN A 363 6.96 5.13 -16.36
CA GLN A 363 5.64 5.41 -16.93
C GLN A 363 4.55 5.18 -15.88
N ASP A 364 3.56 6.06 -15.86
CA ASP A 364 2.32 5.90 -15.08
C ASP A 364 1.14 5.42 -15.96
N ALA A 365 -0.05 5.35 -15.37
CA ALA A 365 -1.27 4.97 -16.07
C ALA A 365 -1.67 5.93 -17.22
N LEU A 366 -1.39 7.24 -17.11
CA LEU A 366 -1.71 8.22 -18.15
C LEU A 366 -0.82 8.01 -19.38
N HIS A 367 0.48 7.76 -19.20
CA HIS A 367 1.38 7.40 -20.30
C HIS A 367 0.87 6.16 -21.05
N ARG A 368 0.49 5.11 -20.30
CA ARG A 368 -0.03 3.86 -20.87
C ARG A 368 -1.34 4.06 -21.63
N LEU A 369 -2.25 4.87 -21.07
CA LEU A 369 -3.52 5.24 -21.69
C LEU A 369 -3.29 5.98 -23.01
N CYS A 370 -2.48 7.05 -22.99
CA CYS A 370 -2.20 7.87 -24.16
C CYS A 370 -1.49 7.10 -25.30
N ARG A 371 -0.64 6.13 -24.95
CA ARG A 371 0.10 5.32 -25.93
C ARG A 371 -0.77 4.30 -26.67
N ASN A 372 -1.69 3.63 -25.96
CA ASN A 372 -2.33 2.41 -26.47
C ASN A 372 -3.84 2.52 -26.70
N ASN A 373 -4.47 3.58 -26.19
CA ASN A 373 -5.91 3.69 -26.21
C ASN A 373 -6.40 4.70 -27.25
N SER A 374 -7.24 4.23 -28.17
CA SER A 374 -7.88 5.03 -29.23
C SER A 374 -9.41 4.91 -29.21
N ASN A 375 -9.98 4.42 -28.09
CA ASN A 375 -11.42 4.19 -27.99
C ASN A 375 -12.21 5.47 -27.63
N SER A 376 -13.55 5.39 -27.69
CA SER A 376 -14.45 6.52 -27.42
C SER A 376 -14.33 7.13 -26.02
N ASN A 377 -13.80 6.36 -25.06
CA ASN A 377 -13.72 6.71 -23.65
C ASN A 377 -12.37 7.36 -23.29
N LEU A 378 -11.43 7.54 -24.23
CA LEU A 378 -10.11 8.13 -23.98
C LEU A 378 -10.21 9.48 -23.26
N ILE A 379 -11.05 10.38 -23.77
CA ILE A 379 -11.21 11.74 -23.22
C ILE A 379 -11.72 11.68 -21.78
N GLU A 380 -12.74 10.87 -21.53
CA GLU A 380 -13.31 10.70 -20.20
C GLU A 380 -12.31 10.05 -19.23
N ALA A 381 -11.53 9.07 -19.69
CA ALA A 381 -10.50 8.41 -18.89
C ALA A 381 -9.37 9.38 -18.50
N ILE A 382 -8.85 10.18 -19.46
CA ILE A 382 -7.86 11.23 -19.18
C ILE A 382 -8.42 12.21 -18.14
N GLN A 383 -9.65 12.69 -18.35
CA GLN A 383 -10.30 13.63 -17.45
C GLN A 383 -10.44 13.06 -16.04
N LEU A 384 -10.87 11.80 -15.92
CA LEU A 384 -11.04 11.12 -14.64
C LEU A 384 -9.70 10.96 -13.91
N LEU A 385 -8.66 10.47 -14.57
CA LEU A 385 -7.34 10.29 -13.95
C LEU A 385 -6.79 11.61 -13.41
N ILE A 386 -6.89 12.70 -14.19
CA ILE A 386 -6.46 14.05 -13.78
C ILE A 386 -7.29 14.56 -12.61
N GLN A 387 -8.62 14.38 -12.64
CA GLN A 387 -9.49 14.76 -11.53
C GLN A 387 -9.19 14.00 -10.23
N ARG A 388 -8.62 12.80 -10.35
CA ARG A 388 -8.25 11.94 -9.22
C ARG A 388 -6.77 12.05 -8.84
N GLY A 389 -6.08 13.08 -9.34
CA GLY A 389 -4.76 13.45 -8.86
C GLY A 389 -3.59 12.73 -9.53
N ILE A 390 -3.77 12.18 -10.75
CA ILE A 390 -2.60 11.80 -11.56
C ILE A 390 -1.79 13.06 -11.90
N ASP A 391 -0.46 12.97 -11.78
CA ASP A 391 0.43 14.04 -12.19
C ASP A 391 0.47 14.14 -13.73
N VAL A 392 -0.26 15.12 -14.27
CA VAL A 392 -0.31 15.39 -15.72
C VAL A 392 1.06 15.71 -16.32
N ASN A 393 2.02 16.17 -15.48
CA ASN A 393 3.37 16.54 -15.88
C ASN A 393 4.41 15.47 -15.57
N ALA A 394 3.98 14.29 -15.12
CA ALA A 394 4.87 13.16 -14.94
C ALA A 394 5.66 12.89 -16.22
N LYS A 395 6.95 12.66 -16.06
CA LYS A 395 7.85 12.21 -17.11
C LYS A 395 8.29 10.79 -16.81
N ASP A 396 8.41 9.99 -17.87
CA ASP A 396 9.02 8.68 -17.81
C ASP A 396 10.55 8.78 -17.75
N ASP A 397 11.23 7.64 -17.70
CA ASP A 397 12.69 7.61 -17.53
C ASP A 397 13.42 8.23 -18.72
N ASP A 398 12.80 8.29 -19.91
CA ASP A 398 13.33 8.92 -21.11
C ASP A 398 12.92 10.40 -21.24
N GLY A 399 12.21 10.95 -20.25
CA GLY A 399 11.79 12.34 -20.22
C GLY A 399 10.51 12.62 -21.00
N LEU A 400 9.85 11.60 -21.55
CA LEU A 400 8.59 11.75 -22.27
C LEU A 400 7.46 11.97 -21.28
N ASN A 401 6.54 12.87 -21.62
CA ASN A 401 5.25 13.01 -20.92
C ASN A 401 4.10 12.39 -21.74
N ALA A 402 2.89 12.43 -21.21
CA ALA A 402 1.69 11.89 -21.88
C ALA A 402 1.42 12.49 -23.28
N LEU A 403 1.80 13.75 -23.54
CA LEU A 403 1.60 14.39 -24.84
C LEU A 403 2.47 13.75 -25.93
N HIS A 404 3.72 13.37 -25.61
CA HIS A 404 4.59 12.64 -26.54
C HIS A 404 3.92 11.33 -26.99
N TYR A 405 3.36 10.58 -26.04
CA TYR A 405 2.69 9.31 -26.32
C TYR A 405 1.41 9.46 -27.15
N LEU A 406 0.60 10.50 -26.92
CA LEU A 406 -0.53 10.80 -27.81
C LEU A 406 -0.05 11.10 -29.23
N CYS A 407 1.01 11.90 -29.37
CA CYS A 407 1.60 12.25 -30.65
C CYS A 407 2.27 11.06 -31.37
N CYS A 408 2.46 9.90 -30.74
CA CYS A 408 2.87 8.66 -31.43
C CYS A 408 1.70 7.92 -32.10
N ASN A 409 0.45 8.20 -31.73
CA ASN A 409 -0.69 7.34 -32.07
C ASN A 409 -1.42 7.81 -33.34
N HIS A 410 -1.03 7.24 -34.48
CA HIS A 410 -1.44 7.65 -35.84
C HIS A 410 -2.90 7.39 -36.23
N SER A 411 -3.67 6.65 -35.41
CA SER A 411 -5.01 6.16 -35.79
C SER A 411 -6.15 6.69 -34.91
N ASN A 412 -5.88 7.67 -34.05
CA ASN A 412 -6.87 8.12 -33.08
C ASN A 412 -7.73 9.30 -33.60
N SER A 413 -9.01 9.03 -33.86
CA SER A 413 -9.98 10.05 -34.31
C SER A 413 -10.27 11.12 -33.25
N LYS A 414 -9.89 10.89 -32.00
CA LYS A 414 -10.02 11.79 -30.85
C LYS A 414 -8.71 12.47 -30.46
N LEU A 415 -7.67 12.35 -31.29
CA LEU A 415 -6.34 12.90 -30.98
C LEU A 415 -6.38 14.41 -30.71
N ILE A 416 -7.09 15.18 -31.55
CA ILE A 416 -7.25 16.64 -31.38
C ILE A 416 -7.88 16.95 -30.01
N ASP A 417 -9.02 16.32 -29.70
CA ASP A 417 -9.73 16.51 -28.43
C ASP A 417 -8.85 16.14 -27.23
N ALA A 418 -8.09 15.05 -27.32
CA ALA A 418 -7.22 14.56 -26.25
C ALA A 418 -6.04 15.50 -26.00
N ILE A 419 -5.40 16.00 -27.06
CA ILE A 419 -4.32 17.01 -26.98
C ILE A 419 -4.87 18.30 -26.36
N GLN A 420 -6.03 18.77 -26.84
CA GLN A 420 -6.66 19.97 -26.27
C GLN A 420 -6.95 19.81 -24.78
N LEU A 421 -7.45 18.66 -24.37
CA LEU A 421 -7.73 18.36 -22.96
C LEU A 421 -6.45 18.38 -22.12
N LEU A 422 -5.38 17.67 -22.51
CA LEU A 422 -4.12 17.67 -21.74
C LEU A 422 -3.53 19.09 -21.60
N ILE A 423 -3.56 19.87 -22.68
CA ILE A 423 -3.10 21.27 -22.67
C ILE A 423 -3.96 22.13 -21.73
N GLN A 424 -5.29 21.99 -21.78
CA GLN A 424 -6.19 22.68 -20.86
C GLN A 424 -5.96 22.27 -19.40
N ARG A 425 -5.46 21.05 -19.16
CA ARG A 425 -5.12 20.54 -17.82
C ARG A 425 -3.68 20.85 -17.40
N GLY A 426 -2.95 21.65 -18.17
CA GLY A 426 -1.65 22.18 -17.77
C GLY A 426 -0.48 21.22 -17.98
N ILE A 427 -0.58 20.31 -18.97
CA ILE A 427 0.59 19.55 -19.41
C ILE A 427 1.68 20.50 -19.95
N ASP A 428 2.94 20.22 -19.63
CA ASP A 428 4.10 20.90 -20.18
C ASP A 428 4.24 20.54 -21.66
N VAL A 429 3.69 21.40 -22.51
CA VAL A 429 3.72 21.26 -23.98
C VAL A 429 5.16 21.30 -24.52
N ASN A 430 6.08 21.92 -23.78
CA ASN A 430 7.48 22.10 -24.16
C ASN A 430 8.42 21.10 -23.48
N ALA A 431 7.88 20.08 -22.83
CA ALA A 431 8.69 18.98 -22.32
C ALA A 431 9.52 18.38 -23.47
N LYS A 432 10.78 18.10 -23.14
CA LYS A 432 11.73 17.42 -24.03
C LYS A 432 12.13 16.09 -23.43
N ASP A 433 12.25 15.09 -24.27
CA ASP A 433 12.86 13.81 -23.92
C ASP A 433 14.38 13.93 -23.78
N LYS A 434 15.03 12.81 -23.49
CA LYS A 434 16.48 12.71 -23.39
C LYS A 434 17.19 13.14 -24.66
N ASP A 435 16.60 12.99 -25.84
CA ASP A 435 17.18 13.34 -27.13
C ASP A 435 16.87 14.79 -27.54
N GLY A 436 16.19 15.55 -26.68
CA GLY A 436 15.84 16.94 -26.93
C GLY A 436 14.62 17.10 -27.82
N GLU A 437 13.97 16.00 -28.19
CA GLU A 437 12.75 15.99 -28.98
C GLU A 437 11.56 16.41 -28.10
N ASN A 438 10.66 17.23 -28.65
CA ASN A 438 9.37 17.55 -28.03
C ASN A 438 8.23 16.80 -28.73
N ALA A 439 7.00 16.90 -28.22
CA ALA A 439 5.85 16.19 -28.78
C ALA A 439 5.57 16.47 -30.28
N LEU A 440 5.97 17.65 -30.79
CA LEU A 440 5.81 17.97 -32.21
C LEU A 440 6.75 17.14 -33.10
N HIS A 441 7.97 16.82 -32.64
CA HIS A 441 8.88 15.90 -33.33
C HIS A 441 8.25 14.51 -33.46
N TYR A 442 7.68 13.99 -32.37
CA TYR A 442 6.96 12.71 -32.36
C TYR A 442 5.73 12.73 -33.29
N LEU A 443 4.94 13.81 -33.27
CA LEU A 443 3.80 13.98 -34.17
C LEU A 443 4.25 13.82 -35.63
N CYS A 444 5.28 14.58 -36.04
CA CYS A 444 5.79 14.53 -37.41
C CYS A 444 6.53 13.24 -37.75
N ARG A 445 7.10 12.51 -36.78
CA ARG A 445 7.72 11.21 -37.02
C ARG A 445 6.70 10.11 -37.28
N TYR A 446 5.59 10.11 -36.52
CA TYR A 446 4.69 8.96 -36.46
C TYR A 446 3.31 9.18 -37.09
N ASN A 447 2.91 10.42 -37.40
CA ASN A 447 1.59 10.71 -38.00
C ASN A 447 1.72 11.20 -39.43
N SER A 448 1.06 10.50 -40.34
CA SER A 448 0.96 10.86 -41.75
C SER A 448 -0.50 10.94 -42.23
N ASN A 449 -1.47 11.03 -41.31
CA ASN A 449 -2.90 11.09 -41.63
C ASN A 449 -3.36 12.51 -42.05
N SER A 450 -4.61 12.63 -42.51
CA SER A 450 -5.18 13.89 -43.01
C SER A 450 -5.17 15.03 -41.99
N ASN A 451 -5.13 14.72 -40.70
CA ASN A 451 -5.24 15.71 -39.62
C ASN A 451 -3.88 16.27 -39.19
N LEU A 452 -2.77 15.86 -39.82
CA LEU A 452 -1.42 16.28 -39.45
C LEU A 452 -1.28 17.82 -39.42
N ILE A 453 -1.83 18.52 -40.42
CA ILE A 453 -1.77 19.99 -40.51
C ILE A 453 -2.51 20.62 -39.33
N ASP A 454 -3.73 20.16 -39.05
CA ASP A 454 -4.55 20.68 -37.94
C ASP A 454 -3.87 20.45 -36.58
N LEU A 455 -3.21 19.29 -36.42
CA LEU A 455 -2.47 18.94 -35.20
C LEU A 455 -1.21 19.79 -35.03
N ILE A 456 -0.46 20.05 -36.11
CA ILE A 456 0.69 20.98 -36.11
C ILE A 456 0.22 22.38 -35.72
N GLN A 457 -0.84 22.89 -36.39
CA GLN A 457 -1.39 24.22 -36.10
C GLN A 457 -1.86 24.31 -34.65
N LEU A 458 -2.57 23.30 -34.15
CA LEU A 458 -3.03 23.25 -32.77
C LEU A 458 -1.86 23.34 -31.79
N LEU A 459 -0.85 22.50 -31.91
CA LEU A 459 0.27 22.48 -30.96
C LEU A 459 1.03 23.83 -30.98
N ILE A 460 1.23 24.42 -32.16
CA ILE A 460 1.90 25.73 -32.30
C ILE A 460 1.06 26.85 -31.68
N GLN A 461 -0.26 26.87 -31.94
CA GLN A 461 -1.17 27.84 -31.30
C GLN A 461 -1.20 27.69 -29.78
N ARG A 462 -0.91 26.49 -29.26
CA ARG A 462 -0.81 26.20 -27.83
C ARG A 462 0.61 26.36 -27.27
N GLY A 463 1.52 26.95 -28.04
CA GLY A 463 2.83 27.39 -27.55
C GLY A 463 3.90 26.30 -27.52
N ILE A 464 3.77 25.23 -28.31
CA ILE A 464 4.90 24.31 -28.52
C ILE A 464 6.04 25.05 -29.24
N ASP A 465 7.27 24.84 -28.79
CA ASP A 465 8.48 25.35 -29.44
C ASP A 465 8.77 24.53 -30.69
N ALA A 466 8.23 24.96 -31.82
CA ALA A 466 8.47 24.31 -33.11
C ALA A 466 9.91 24.50 -33.64
N ASN A 467 10.70 25.41 -33.03
CA ASN A 467 12.12 25.60 -33.33
C ASN A 467 13.04 24.80 -32.41
N ALA A 468 12.48 24.04 -31.45
CA ALA A 468 13.25 23.12 -30.63
C ALA A 468 14.08 22.20 -31.53
N LYS A 469 15.33 21.99 -31.15
CA LYS A 469 16.26 21.08 -31.81
C LYS A 469 16.52 19.89 -30.91
N ASP A 470 16.59 18.71 -31.51
CA ASP A 470 17.11 17.51 -30.87
C ASP A 470 18.64 17.57 -30.72
N LYS A 471 19.24 16.49 -30.21
CA LYS A 471 20.70 16.35 -30.04
C LYS A 471 21.48 16.40 -31.35
N ASP A 472 20.87 15.99 -32.46
CA ASP A 472 21.47 16.03 -33.80
C ASP A 472 21.29 17.40 -34.46
N GLY A 473 20.62 18.35 -33.77
CA GLY A 473 20.35 19.69 -34.25
C GLY A 473 19.14 19.76 -35.19
N GLU A 474 18.43 18.66 -35.40
CA GLU A 474 17.25 18.59 -36.26
C GLU A 474 16.03 19.19 -35.54
N ASN A 475 15.19 19.89 -36.30
CA ASN A 475 13.91 20.42 -35.83
C ASN A 475 12.74 19.65 -36.48
N VAL A 476 11.50 20.02 -36.15
CA VAL A 476 10.29 19.40 -36.71
C VAL A 476 10.25 19.32 -38.25
N LEU A 477 10.77 20.33 -38.97
CA LEU A 477 10.76 20.34 -40.43
C LEU A 477 11.63 19.20 -40.99
N HIS A 478 12.77 18.93 -40.37
CA HIS A 478 13.66 17.83 -40.75
C HIS A 478 12.96 16.48 -40.56
N TYR A 479 12.23 16.32 -39.44
CA TYR A 479 11.45 15.10 -39.15
C TYR A 479 10.34 14.91 -40.17
N LEU A 480 9.61 15.97 -40.48
CA LEU A 480 8.55 15.95 -41.48
C LEU A 480 9.10 15.48 -42.84
N CYS A 481 10.20 16.08 -43.32
CA CYS A 481 10.87 15.70 -44.58
C CYS A 481 11.40 14.26 -44.59
N ARG A 482 11.87 13.76 -43.44
CA ARG A 482 12.47 12.43 -43.32
C ARG A 482 11.44 11.31 -43.26
N TYR A 483 10.36 11.50 -42.50
CA TYR A 483 9.43 10.42 -42.14
C TYR A 483 8.08 10.46 -42.85
N ASN A 484 7.75 11.53 -43.58
CA ASN A 484 6.48 11.63 -44.31
C ASN A 484 6.66 11.60 -45.83
N SER A 485 5.63 11.07 -46.49
CA SER A 485 5.51 11.02 -47.95
C SER A 485 4.05 11.18 -48.41
N ASN A 486 3.15 11.63 -47.53
CA ASN A 486 1.74 11.80 -47.85
C ASN A 486 1.50 13.00 -48.79
N SER A 487 0.30 13.06 -49.38
CA SER A 487 -0.10 14.12 -50.32
C SER A 487 -0.05 15.53 -49.72
N ASN A 488 -0.22 15.64 -48.40
CA ASN A 488 -0.31 16.91 -47.67
C ASN A 488 1.06 17.39 -47.15
N LEU A 489 2.14 16.67 -47.48
CA LEU A 489 3.50 16.99 -47.02
C LEU A 489 3.92 18.38 -47.45
N ILE A 490 3.63 18.76 -48.70
CA ILE A 490 3.99 20.08 -49.22
C ILE A 490 3.29 21.20 -48.42
N ASP A 491 2.01 21.03 -48.10
CA ASP A 491 1.23 22.00 -47.34
C ASP A 491 1.74 22.10 -45.90
N ALA A 492 2.09 20.98 -45.27
CA ALA A 492 2.69 20.96 -43.95
C ALA A 492 4.07 21.66 -43.94
N ILE A 493 4.91 21.43 -44.96
CA ILE A 493 6.20 22.14 -45.10
C ILE A 493 5.96 23.65 -45.31
N GLN A 494 5.03 24.03 -46.18
CA GLN A 494 4.67 25.43 -46.42
C GLN A 494 4.23 26.13 -45.12
N LEU A 495 3.39 25.47 -44.31
CA LEU A 495 2.97 25.98 -43.01
C LEU A 495 4.18 26.24 -42.09
N LEU A 496 5.08 25.27 -41.95
CA LEU A 496 6.26 25.40 -41.09
C LEU A 496 7.21 26.53 -41.57
N ILE A 497 7.37 26.70 -42.89
CA ILE A 497 8.15 27.80 -43.48
C ILE A 497 7.49 29.15 -43.21
N GLN A 498 6.17 29.27 -43.37
CA GLN A 498 5.41 30.49 -43.07
C GLN A 498 5.57 30.91 -41.60
N LEU A 499 5.69 29.92 -40.71
CA LEU A 499 5.96 30.11 -39.29
C LEU A 499 7.44 30.35 -38.97
N LYS A 500 8.28 30.58 -40.00
CA LYS A 500 9.71 30.89 -39.93
C LYS A 500 10.56 29.80 -39.27
N ILE A 501 10.15 28.54 -39.40
CA ILE A 501 10.97 27.41 -38.92
C ILE A 501 12.17 27.23 -39.83
N HIS A 502 13.35 27.09 -39.22
CA HIS A 502 14.61 27.04 -39.96
C HIS A 502 14.71 25.80 -40.86
N VAL A 503 15.08 26.01 -42.13
CA VAL A 503 15.25 24.98 -43.16
C VAL A 503 16.61 24.27 -43.08
N VAL A 504 17.59 24.95 -42.49
CA VAL A 504 18.96 24.46 -42.35
C VAL A 504 19.27 24.33 -40.87
N SER A 505 19.58 23.11 -40.42
CA SER A 505 20.26 22.91 -39.14
C SER A 505 21.78 22.99 -39.32
N ASN A 506 22.51 23.03 -38.21
CA ASN A 506 23.99 23.07 -38.25
C ASN A 506 24.60 21.74 -38.76
N VAL A 507 23.81 20.70 -38.99
CA VAL A 507 24.26 19.32 -39.21
C VAL A 507 23.67 18.74 -40.49
N ILE A 508 22.35 18.86 -40.68
CA ILE A 508 21.62 18.31 -41.82
C ILE A 508 20.70 19.37 -42.44
N ASP A 509 20.66 19.37 -43.77
CA ASP A 509 19.81 20.23 -44.57
C ASP A 509 18.53 19.47 -44.96
N ALA A 510 17.36 20.07 -44.75
CA ALA A 510 16.07 19.46 -45.10
C ALA A 510 16.00 19.05 -46.59
N ARG A 511 16.71 19.75 -47.49
CA ARG A 511 16.79 19.39 -48.93
C ARG A 511 17.45 18.04 -49.15
N THR A 512 18.46 17.71 -48.36
CA THR A 512 19.14 16.42 -48.42
C THR A 512 18.19 15.29 -48.03
N LEU A 513 17.37 15.50 -46.99
CA LEU A 513 16.38 14.51 -46.55
C LEU A 513 15.32 14.24 -47.63
N ILE A 514 14.80 15.29 -48.28
CA ILE A 514 13.83 15.15 -49.38
C ILE A 514 14.44 14.39 -50.57
N ARG A 515 15.70 14.70 -50.95
CA ARG A 515 16.39 13.98 -52.04
C ARG A 515 16.48 12.49 -51.74
N CYS A 516 16.83 12.13 -50.50
CA CYS A 516 16.98 10.74 -50.06
C CYS A 516 15.66 10.00 -49.82
N ASN A 517 14.54 10.69 -49.61
CA ASN A 517 13.25 10.06 -49.32
C ASN A 517 12.54 9.60 -50.61
N ASN A 518 12.64 8.31 -50.95
CA ASN A 518 12.10 7.76 -52.20
C ASN A 518 10.56 7.70 -52.29
N GLY A 519 9.84 7.96 -51.18
CA GLY A 519 8.37 7.90 -51.16
C GLY A 519 7.68 9.17 -51.63
N ILE A 520 8.40 10.29 -51.77
CA ILE A 520 7.82 11.60 -52.08
C ILE A 520 7.60 11.75 -53.58
N ILE A 521 6.37 12.08 -53.99
CA ILE A 521 5.99 12.25 -55.39
C ILE A 521 6.30 13.67 -55.90
N ASN A 522 6.13 14.70 -55.07
CA ASN A 522 6.31 16.11 -55.46
C ASN A 522 7.69 16.68 -55.04
N LYS A 523 8.77 15.91 -55.22
CA LYS A 523 10.11 16.28 -54.73
C LYS A 523 10.59 17.63 -55.26
N ASP A 524 10.47 17.87 -56.56
CA ASP A 524 11.02 19.08 -57.19
C ASP A 524 10.33 20.34 -56.68
N GLU A 525 9.02 20.27 -56.45
CA GLU A 525 8.23 21.38 -55.92
C GLU A 525 8.61 21.68 -54.46
N ILE A 526 8.76 20.64 -53.63
CA ILE A 526 9.21 20.79 -52.25
C ILE A 526 10.64 21.34 -52.19
N LEU A 527 11.55 20.86 -53.04
CA LEU A 527 12.93 21.35 -53.08
C LEU A 527 12.99 22.84 -53.44
N LYS A 528 12.22 23.27 -54.44
CA LYS A 528 12.12 24.68 -54.83
C LYS A 528 11.61 25.55 -53.67
N LEU A 529 10.58 25.10 -52.97
CA LEU A 529 10.03 25.78 -51.80
C LEU A 529 11.09 25.94 -50.67
N LEU A 530 11.87 24.89 -50.40
CA LEU A 530 12.94 24.91 -49.40
C LEU A 530 14.10 25.82 -49.81
N ASP A 531 14.45 25.87 -51.10
CA ASP A 531 15.48 26.79 -51.64
C ASP A 531 15.06 28.25 -51.47
N GLU A 532 13.81 28.59 -51.82
CA GLU A 532 13.25 29.93 -51.65
C GLU A 532 13.25 30.35 -50.18
N ALA A 533 12.84 29.45 -49.28
CA ALA A 533 12.83 29.71 -47.85
C ALA A 533 14.24 29.91 -47.26
N ALA A 534 15.22 29.10 -47.68
CA ALA A 534 16.61 29.25 -47.24
C ALA A 534 17.21 30.60 -47.64
N LEU A 535 16.91 31.10 -48.85
CA LEU A 535 17.34 32.42 -49.30
C LEU A 535 16.77 33.54 -48.43
N VAL A 536 15.51 33.42 -48.00
CA VAL A 536 14.87 34.39 -47.10
C VAL A 536 15.47 34.34 -45.69
N GLN A 537 15.75 33.14 -45.17
CA GLN A 537 16.30 32.95 -43.82
C GLN A 537 17.78 33.33 -43.69
N SER A 538 18.50 33.44 -44.82
CA SER A 538 19.91 33.86 -44.87
C SER A 538 20.12 35.39 -44.85
N LYS A 539 19.04 36.17 -44.91
CA LYS A 539 19.01 37.64 -44.83
C LYS A 539 18.53 38.07 -43.45
#